data_AF-A0A0D7P7T7-F1
#
_entry.id   AF-A0A0D7P7T7-F1
#
_cell.length_a   1.000
_cell.length_b   1.000
_cell.length_c   1.000
_cell.angle_alpha   90.00
_cell.angle_beta   90.00
_cell.angle_gamma   90.00
#
_symmetry.space_group_name_H-M   'P 1'
#
loop_
_entity.id
_entity.type
_entity.pdbx_description
1 polymer ?
#
loop_
_entity_poly.entity_id
_entity_poly.type
_entity_poly.pdbx_seq_one_letter_code
_entity_poly.pdbx_strand_id
1 'polypeptide(L)'
;MKYLFAAAVLVTTAFAGISAADAAGGCGPGFHRGPYGGCARNRGEVVVVPGAVVVERPVVVAPIVRACPYGFAWRYGRCRPI
;
A
#
# COMPACT_ATOMS: atom_id res chain seq x y z
N MET A 1 -31.93 -43.30 13.00
CA MET A 1 -32.40 -41.93 13.33
C MET A 1 -31.42 -41.11 14.15
N LYS A 2 -30.83 -41.60 15.26
CA LYS A 2 -29.95 -40.77 16.13
C LYS A 2 -28.77 -40.11 15.41
N TYR A 3 -28.16 -40.79 14.45
CA TYR A 3 -27.02 -40.27 13.69
C TYR A 3 -27.42 -39.20 12.69
N LEU A 4 -28.65 -39.23 12.19
CA LEU A 4 -29.18 -38.19 11.30
C LEU A 4 -29.40 -36.89 12.08
N PHE A 5 -29.92 -36.97 13.31
CA PHE A 5 -30.03 -35.82 14.20
C PHE A 5 -28.66 -35.27 14.60
N ALA A 6 -27.72 -36.14 14.97
CA ALA A 6 -26.35 -35.72 15.29
C ALA A 6 -25.67 -35.04 14.10
N ALA A 7 -25.82 -35.60 12.89
CA ALA A 7 -25.28 -35.00 11.67
C ALA A 7 -25.93 -33.64 11.37
N ALA A 8 -27.25 -33.52 11.49
CA ALA A 8 -27.94 -32.25 11.26
C ALA A 8 -27.46 -31.15 12.23
N VAL A 9 -27.30 -31.46 13.51
CA VAL A 9 -26.80 -30.51 14.52
C VAL A 9 -25.34 -30.11 14.24
N LEU A 10 -24.48 -31.07 13.87
CA LEU A 10 -23.08 -30.77 13.53
C LEU A 10 -22.97 -29.89 12.28
N VAL A 11 -23.77 -30.17 11.26
CA VAL A 11 -23.79 -29.40 10.01
C VAL A 11 -24.27 -27.97 10.28
N THR A 12 -25.38 -27.77 10.99
CA THR A 12 -25.91 -26.41 11.24
C THR A 12 -24.99 -25.58 12.12
N THR A 13 -24.36 -26.17 13.14
CA THR A 13 -23.41 -25.47 14.01
C THR A 13 -22.09 -25.13 13.32
N ALA A 14 -21.63 -25.96 12.38
CA ALA A 14 -20.43 -25.68 11.59
C ALA A 14 -20.56 -24.40 10.73
N PHE A 15 -21.75 -24.10 10.22
CA PHE A 15 -22.00 -22.91 9.40
C PHE A 15 -22.33 -21.64 10.21
N ALA A 16 -22.66 -21.76 11.50
CA ALA A 16 -23.02 -20.62 12.34
C ALA A 16 -21.86 -19.61 12.55
N GLY A 17 -20.60 -20.04 12.35
CA GLY A 17 -19.42 -19.18 12.45
C GLY A 17 -19.04 -18.46 11.15
N ILE A 18 -19.71 -18.75 10.02
CA ILE A 18 -19.36 -18.13 8.74
C ILE A 18 -20.02 -16.75 8.68
N SER A 19 -19.24 -15.72 9.01
CA SER A 19 -19.64 -14.33 8.77
C SER A 19 -19.38 -13.96 7.31
N ALA A 20 -20.20 -13.06 6.77
CA ALA A 20 -19.94 -12.47 5.45
C ALA A 20 -18.55 -11.81 5.47
N ALA A 21 -17.69 -12.18 4.51
CA ALA A 21 -16.42 -11.50 4.31
C ALA A 21 -16.69 -10.14 3.66
N ASP A 22 -16.87 -9.11 4.48
CA ASP A 22 -17.00 -7.74 4.01
C ASP A 22 -15.65 -7.24 3.46
N ALA A 23 -15.52 -7.18 2.14
CA ALA A 23 -14.37 -6.55 1.48
C ALA A 23 -14.15 -5.09 1.93
N ALA A 24 -15.22 -4.42 2.39
CA ALA A 24 -15.20 -3.08 2.95
C ALA A 24 -14.78 -3.02 4.44
N GLY A 25 -14.54 -4.15 5.11
CA GLY A 25 -14.24 -4.20 6.54
C GLY A 25 -15.34 -3.58 7.43
N GLY A 26 -16.59 -3.64 6.96
CA GLY A 26 -17.77 -3.05 7.61
C GLY A 26 -18.04 -1.58 7.26
N CYS A 27 -17.31 -0.97 6.32
CA CYS A 27 -17.47 0.46 5.98
C CYS A 27 -18.60 0.78 4.99
N GLY A 28 -19.27 -0.23 4.43
CA GLY A 28 -20.33 -0.07 3.44
C GLY A 28 -19.83 0.15 1.99
N PRO A 29 -20.76 0.17 1.00
CA PRO A 29 -20.40 0.29 -0.42
C PRO A 29 -19.63 1.58 -0.74
N GLY A 30 -18.53 1.45 -1.49
CA GLY A 30 -17.69 2.60 -1.89
C GLY A 30 -16.64 3.02 -0.87
N PHE A 31 -16.50 2.28 0.23
CA PHE A 31 -15.51 2.51 1.28
C PHE A 31 -14.75 1.22 1.62
N HIS A 32 -13.55 1.38 2.18
CA HIS A 32 -12.74 0.28 2.73
C HIS A 32 -12.18 0.70 4.10
N ARG A 33 -11.82 -0.28 4.93
CA ARG A 33 -11.11 -0.01 6.19
C ARG A 33 -9.66 0.34 5.87
N GLY A 34 -9.25 1.56 6.23
CA GLY A 34 -7.89 2.03 6.06
C GLY A 34 -6.91 1.43 7.08
N PRO A 35 -5.60 1.61 6.89
CA PRO A 35 -4.56 1.06 7.78
C PRO A 35 -4.62 1.59 9.21
N TYR A 36 -5.22 2.77 9.42
CA TYR A 36 -5.44 3.36 10.74
C TYR A 36 -6.78 2.97 11.39
N GLY A 37 -7.49 1.98 10.82
CA GLY A 37 -8.74 1.43 11.36
C GLY A 37 -10.00 2.23 11.03
N GLY A 38 -9.90 3.41 10.43
CA GLY A 38 -11.04 4.21 9.98
C GLY A 38 -11.58 3.79 8.61
N CYS A 39 -12.78 4.24 8.28
CA CYS A 39 -13.36 4.04 6.95
C CYS A 39 -12.85 5.11 5.97
N ALA A 40 -12.24 4.65 4.88
CA ALA A 40 -11.71 5.48 3.81
C ALA A 40 -12.53 5.29 2.53
N ARG A 41 -12.79 6.37 1.80
CA ARG A 41 -13.45 6.29 0.48
C ARG A 41 -12.52 5.58 -0.50
N ASN A 42 -13.07 4.69 -1.32
CA ASN A 42 -12.33 4.08 -2.42
C ASN A 42 -11.85 5.19 -3.36
N ARG A 43 -10.53 5.30 -3.54
CA ARG A 43 -9.93 6.30 -4.43
C ARG A 43 -9.76 5.68 -5.81
N GLY A 44 -10.59 6.14 -6.75
CA GLY A 44 -10.44 5.90 -8.18
C GLY A 44 -10.80 4.49 -8.64
N GLU A 45 -11.49 4.43 -9.77
CA GLU A 45 -11.55 3.24 -10.61
C GLU A 45 -10.11 2.86 -10.98
N VAL A 46 -9.65 1.67 -10.57
CA VAL A 46 -8.40 1.12 -11.10
C VAL A 46 -8.69 0.67 -12.52
N VAL A 47 -8.57 1.61 -13.47
CA VAL A 47 -8.64 1.30 -14.89
C VAL A 47 -7.33 0.58 -15.25
N VAL A 48 -7.36 -0.74 -15.28
CA VAL A 48 -6.25 -1.54 -15.81
C VAL A 48 -6.28 -1.40 -17.32
N VAL A 49 -5.54 -0.42 -17.84
CA VAL A 49 -5.33 -0.25 -19.28
C VAL A 49 -4.30 -1.30 -19.73
N PRO A 50 -4.66 -2.24 -20.62
CA PRO A 50 -3.70 -3.17 -21.19
C PRO A 50 -2.59 -2.37 -21.91
N GLY A 51 -1.34 -2.47 -21.45
CA GLY A 51 -0.20 -1.76 -22.03
C GLY A 51 0.27 -0.52 -21.28
N ALA A 52 -0.24 -0.22 -20.09
CA ALA A 52 0.33 0.82 -19.23
C ALA A 52 1.76 0.41 -18.80
N VAL A 53 2.77 0.99 -19.45
CA VAL A 53 4.16 0.90 -19.01
C VAL A 53 4.32 1.78 -17.79
N VAL A 54 4.51 1.18 -16.62
CA VAL A 54 5.00 1.90 -15.43
C VAL A 54 6.44 2.27 -15.72
N VAL A 55 6.66 3.45 -16.29
CA VAL A 55 8.00 4.00 -16.45
C VAL A 55 8.43 4.46 -15.06
N GLU A 56 9.22 3.65 -14.38
CA GLU A 56 9.96 4.11 -13.20
C GLU A 56 10.83 5.27 -13.66
N ARG A 57 10.51 6.49 -13.17
CA ARG A 57 11.26 7.68 -13.54
C ARG A 57 12.70 7.46 -13.08
N PRO A 58 13.70 7.56 -13.96
CA PRO A 58 15.08 7.41 -13.55
C PRO A 58 15.40 8.49 -12.51
N VAL A 59 15.84 8.07 -11.33
CA VAL A 59 16.35 8.99 -10.31
C VAL A 59 17.69 9.50 -10.82
N VAL A 60 17.69 10.72 -11.37
CA VAL A 60 18.92 11.40 -11.78
C VAL A 60 19.64 11.90 -10.54
N VAL A 61 20.62 11.14 -10.06
CA VAL A 61 21.56 11.60 -9.04
C VAL A 61 22.63 12.44 -9.74
N ALA A 62 22.40 13.75 -9.86
CA ALA A 62 23.46 14.66 -10.27
C ALA A 62 24.43 14.86 -9.10
N PRO A 63 25.75 14.60 -9.27
CA PRO A 63 26.70 14.96 -8.24
C PRO A 63 26.69 16.48 -8.06
N ILE A 64 26.46 16.94 -6.83
CA ILE A 64 26.68 18.34 -6.46
C ILE A 64 28.19 18.55 -6.48
N VAL A 65 28.72 18.88 -7.65
CA VAL A 65 30.09 19.39 -7.77
C VAL A 65 30.13 20.74 -7.07
N ARG A 66 30.71 20.76 -5.87
CA ARG A 66 31.01 21.98 -5.15
C ARG A 66 32.21 22.64 -5.83
N ALA A 67 31.95 23.34 -6.93
CA ALA A 67 32.97 24.02 -7.70
C ALA A 67 33.54 25.19 -6.88
N CYS A 68 34.81 25.09 -6.50
CA CYS A 68 35.56 26.23 -5.99
C CYS A 68 36.22 26.98 -7.15
N PRO A 69 36.37 28.31 -7.06
CA PRO A 69 37.17 29.08 -8.02
C PRO A 69 38.60 28.53 -8.14
N TYR A 70 39.26 28.82 -9.26
CA TYR A 70 40.66 28.46 -9.47
C TYR A 70 41.54 29.01 -8.33
N GLY A 71 42.41 28.17 -7.76
CA GLY A 71 43.23 28.50 -6.58
C GLY A 71 42.55 28.26 -5.23
N PHE A 72 41.38 27.63 -5.18
CA PHE A 72 40.67 27.30 -3.94
C PHE A 72 40.26 25.82 -3.90
N ALA A 73 40.36 25.20 -2.72
CA ALA A 73 39.91 23.84 -2.42
C ALA A 73 38.74 23.84 -1.43
N TRP A 74 37.79 22.91 -1.62
CA TRP A 74 36.69 22.72 -0.69
C TRP A 74 37.17 22.07 0.62
N ARG A 75 37.15 22.81 1.73
CA ARG A 75 37.57 22.32 3.05
C ARG A 75 36.67 22.87 4.16
N TYR A 76 36.18 21.99 5.04
CA TYR A 76 35.33 22.37 6.19
C TYR A 76 34.07 23.16 5.79
N GLY A 77 33.39 22.74 4.72
CA GLY A 77 32.12 23.34 4.33
C GLY A 77 32.20 24.63 3.51
N ARG A 78 33.39 25.05 3.08
CA ARG A 78 33.62 26.28 2.29
C ARG A 78 34.87 26.17 1.41
N CYS A 79 34.96 27.00 0.37
CA CYS A 79 36.18 27.14 -0.43
C CYS A 79 37.27 27.87 0.38
N ARG A 80 38.49 27.32 0.40
CA ARG A 80 39.67 27.89 1.05
C ARG A 80 40.83 27.96 0.04
N PRO A 81 41.72 28.96 0.11
CA PRO A 81 42.91 29.00 -0.75
C PRO A 81 43.72 27.71 -0.66
N ILE A 82 44.30 27.28 -1.79
CA ILE A 82 45.30 26.19 -1.82
C ILE A 82 46.60 26.60 -1.14
#